data_AF-A0A2E6N6R6-F1
#
_entry.id   AF-A0A2E6N6R6-F1
#
_cell.length_a   1.000
_cell.length_b   1.000
_cell.length_c   1.000
_cell.angle_alpha   90.00
_cell.angle_beta   90.00
_cell.angle_gamma   90.00
#
_symmetry.space_group_name_H-M   'P 1'
#
loop_
_entity.id
_entity.type
_entity.pdbx_description
1 polymer ?
#
loop_
_entity_poly.entity_id
_entity_poly.type
_entity_poly.pdbx_seq_one_letter_code
_entity_poly.pdbx_strand_id
1 'polypeptide(L)'
;MAQNKSAIKRVRQNVKRNTHNRARRSKMRTLIKKVMTSTNKDEALVSYKKAVSYLDKMSVKGVIHTNNAARKKAQLTRHINAL
;
A
#
# COMPACT_ATOMS: atom_id res chain seq x y z
N MET A 1 -15.94 16.75 21.45
CA MET A 1 -15.95 17.67 20.28
C MET A 1 -14.68 18.53 20.32
N ALA A 2 -14.13 18.89 19.16
CA ALA A 2 -13.02 19.84 19.10
C ALA A 2 -13.56 21.26 19.39
N GLN A 3 -13.22 21.82 20.55
CA GLN A 3 -13.73 23.12 21.00
C GLN A 3 -12.92 24.30 20.42
N ASN A 4 -11.61 24.12 20.22
CA ASN A 4 -10.72 25.16 19.71
C ASN A 4 -10.76 25.24 18.16
N LYS A 5 -10.72 26.46 17.59
CA LYS A 5 -10.70 26.72 16.13
C LYS A 5 -9.60 25.91 15.41
N SER A 6 -8.42 25.80 16.02
CA SER A 6 -7.30 25.03 15.48
C SER A 6 -7.61 23.52 15.41
N ALA A 7 -8.27 22.99 16.44
CA ALA A 7 -8.67 21.59 16.51
C ALA A 7 -9.77 21.26 15.48
N ILE A 8 -10.77 22.12 15.30
CA ILE A 8 -11.81 21.96 14.26
C ILE A 8 -11.16 21.92 12.86
N LYS A 9 -10.17 22.77 12.60
CA LYS A 9 -9.39 22.74 11.35
C LYS A 9 -8.64 21.41 11.17
N ARG A 10 -8.00 20.90 12.23
CA ARG A 10 -7.29 19.60 12.18
C ARG A 10 -8.24 18.44 11.90
N VAL A 11 -9.43 18.41 12.51
CA VAL A 11 -10.45 17.38 12.24
C VAL A 11 -10.82 17.35 10.75
N ARG A 12 -11.15 18.51 10.16
CA ARG A 12 -11.47 18.61 8.72
C ARG A 12 -10.32 18.11 7.82
N GLN A 13 -9.08 18.50 8.13
CA GLN A 13 -7.92 18.03 7.37
C GLN A 13 -7.69 16.53 7.53
N ASN A 14 -7.88 15.99 8.72
CA ASN A 14 -7.67 14.56 9.00
C ASN A 14 -8.67 13.69 8.25
N VAL A 15 -9.94 14.10 8.16
CA VAL A 15 -10.96 13.40 7.35
C VAL A 15 -10.49 13.31 5.89
N LYS A 16 -10.08 14.43 5.28
CA LYS A 16 -9.59 14.46 3.89
C LYS A 16 -8.34 13.61 3.68
N ARG A 17 -7.37 13.66 4.60
CA ARG A 17 -6.15 12.84 4.53
C ARG A 17 -6.47 11.35 4.69
N ASN A 18 -7.37 11.01 5.60
CA ASN A 18 -7.74 9.64 5.88
C ASN A 18 -8.44 8.98 4.69
N THR A 19 -9.42 9.64 4.07
CA THR A 19 -10.13 9.09 2.89
C THR A 19 -9.16 8.79 1.75
N HIS A 20 -8.27 9.73 1.46
CA HIS A 20 -7.25 9.59 0.42
C HIS A 20 -6.23 8.49 0.73
N ASN A 21 -5.72 8.42 1.96
CA ASN A 21 -4.78 7.36 2.37
C ASN A 21 -5.46 5.98 2.44
N ARG A 22 -6.74 5.91 2.80
CA ARG A 22 -7.54 4.69 2.77
C ARG A 22 -7.65 4.13 1.36
N ALA A 23 -7.96 4.97 0.36
CA ALA A 23 -8.03 4.54 -1.04
C ALA A 23 -6.67 3.99 -1.54
N ARG A 24 -5.58 4.69 -1.24
CA ARG A 24 -4.21 4.25 -1.58
C ARG A 24 -3.85 2.91 -0.93
N ARG A 25 -4.13 2.76 0.37
CA ARG A 25 -3.90 1.50 1.09
C ARG A 25 -4.75 0.36 0.56
N SER A 26 -5.99 0.64 0.18
CA SER A 26 -6.88 -0.36 -0.45
C SER A 26 -6.27 -0.87 -1.76
N LYS A 27 -5.91 0.05 -2.68
CA LYS A 27 -5.28 -0.30 -3.96
C LYS A 27 -4.00 -1.11 -3.77
N MET A 28 -3.16 -0.72 -2.80
CA MET A 28 -1.94 -1.46 -2.46
C MET A 28 -2.25 -2.91 -2.05
N ARG A 29 -3.22 -3.12 -1.16
CA ARG A 29 -3.64 -4.45 -0.70
C ARG A 29 -4.21 -5.28 -1.85
N THR A 30 -4.99 -4.68 -2.75
CA THR A 30 -5.51 -5.37 -3.94
C THR A 30 -4.38 -5.85 -4.84
N LEU A 31 -3.37 -5.03 -5.10
CA LEU A 31 -2.21 -5.43 -5.91
C LEU A 31 -1.41 -6.56 -5.28
N ILE A 32 -1.18 -6.50 -3.96
CA ILE A 32 -0.53 -7.58 -3.20
C ILE A 32 -1.35 -8.87 -3.30
N LYS A 33 -2.67 -8.78 -3.11
CA LYS A 33 -3.58 -9.93 -3.19
C LYS A 33 -3.51 -10.59 -4.56
N LYS A 34 -3.51 -9.81 -5.65
CA LYS A 34 -3.40 -10.33 -7.02
C LYS A 34 -2.15 -11.20 -7.21
N VAL A 35 -1.00 -10.76 -6.70
CA VAL A 35 0.25 -11.54 -6.78
C VAL A 35 0.15 -12.82 -5.95
N MET A 36 -0.45 -12.77 -4.76
CA MET A 36 -0.57 -13.93 -3.87
C MET A 36 -1.62 -14.96 -4.30
N THR A 37 -2.57 -14.58 -5.16
CA THR A 37 -3.60 -15.48 -5.69
C THR A 37 -3.24 -16.08 -7.04
N SER A 38 -2.21 -15.56 -7.72
CA SER A 38 -1.76 -16.09 -9.01
C SER A 38 -1.13 -17.46 -8.81
N THR A 39 -1.61 -18.45 -9.56
CA THR A 39 -1.05 -19.82 -9.60
C THR A 39 -0.02 -20.01 -10.70
N ASN A 40 -0.05 -19.17 -11.74
CA ASN A 40 0.91 -19.18 -12.83
C ASN A 40 2.04 -18.17 -12.57
N LYS A 41 3.29 -18.62 -12.72
CA LYS A 41 4.51 -17.84 -12.47
C LYS A 41 4.63 -16.62 -13.38
N ASP A 42 4.29 -16.75 -14.66
CA ASP A 42 4.41 -15.64 -15.62
C ASP A 42 3.42 -14.51 -15.32
N GLU A 43 2.18 -14.87 -14.99
CA GLU A 43 1.15 -13.91 -14.58
C GLU A 43 1.49 -13.23 -13.24
N ALA A 44 2.05 -14.00 -12.30
CA ALA A 44 2.52 -13.51 -11.02
C ALA A 44 3.64 -12.47 -11.20
N LEU A 45 4.59 -12.69 -12.11
CA LEU A 45 5.69 -11.76 -12.42
C LEU A 45 5.18 -10.42 -12.99
N VAL A 46 4.19 -10.45 -13.89
CA VAL A 46 3.58 -9.22 -14.43
C VAL A 46 2.89 -8.42 -13.32
N SER A 47 2.12 -9.11 -12.47
CA SER A 47 1.43 -8.48 -11.34
C SER A 47 2.40 -7.97 -10.28
N TYR A 48 3.51 -8.67 -10.07
CA TYR A 48 4.57 -8.33 -9.12
C TYR A 48 5.25 -7.01 -9.48
N LYS A 49 5.63 -6.80 -10.74
CA LYS A 49 6.22 -5.53 -11.20
C LYS A 49 5.31 -4.34 -10.86
N LYS A 50 4.00 -4.49 -11.08
CA LYS A 50 3.00 -3.46 -10.74
C LYS A 50 2.89 -3.26 -9.22
N ALA A 51 2.89 -4.33 -8.44
CA ALA A 51 2.79 -4.28 -6.99
C ALA A 51 4.02 -3.60 -6.35
N VAL A 52 5.23 -3.97 -6.77
CA VAL A 52 6.50 -3.41 -6.29
C VAL A 52 6.57 -1.91 -6.58
N SER A 53 6.31 -1.50 -7.83
CA SER A 53 6.31 -0.08 -8.21
C SER A 53 5.33 0.74 -7.35
N TYR A 54 4.15 0.17 -7.06
CA TYR A 54 3.17 0.86 -6.22
C TYR A 54 3.59 0.93 -4.74
N LEU A 55 4.17 -0.15 -4.20
CA LEU A 55 4.68 -0.20 -2.82
C LEU A 55 5.75 0.86 -2.59
N ASP A 56 6.74 0.96 -3.48
CA ASP A 56 7.83 1.93 -3.36
C ASP A 56 7.30 3.36 -3.46
N LYS A 57 6.37 3.64 -4.38
CA LYS A 57 5.68 4.94 -4.45
C LYS A 57 4.91 5.27 -3.17
N MET A 58 4.30 4.29 -2.51
CA MET A 58 3.58 4.52 -1.25
C MET A 58 4.53 4.77 -0.08
N SER A 59 5.71 4.16 -0.11
CA SER A 59 6.79 4.41 0.86
C SER A 59 7.30 5.85 0.75
N VAL A 60 7.63 6.31 -0.46
CA VAL A 60 8.10 7.69 -0.69
C VAL A 60 7.05 8.72 -0.26
N LYS A 61 5.77 8.42 -0.49
CA LYS A 61 4.65 9.30 -0.06
C LYS A 61 4.35 9.24 1.44
N GLY A 62 5.08 8.45 2.23
CA GLY A 62 4.87 8.31 3.67
C GLY A 62 3.56 7.62 4.06
N VAL A 63 2.92 6.91 3.13
CA VAL A 63 1.67 6.16 3.42
C VAL A 63 1.98 4.86 4.18
N ILE A 64 3.15 4.28 3.90
CA ILE A 64 3.74 3.15 4.62
C ILE A 64 5.20 3.46 4.95
N HIS A 65 5.72 2.83 6.00
CA HIS A 65 7.14 2.93 6.33
C HIS A 65 8.00 2.15 5.32
N THR A 66 9.23 2.61 5.08
CA THR A 66 10.23 1.97 4.18
C THR A 66 10.46 0.51 4.54
N ASN A 67 10.67 0.21 5.82
CA ASN A 67 10.80 -1.16 6.33
C ASN A 67 9.56 -2.04 6.06
N ASN A 68 8.36 -1.47 6.08
CA ASN A 68 7.15 -2.21 5.75
C ASN A 68 7.09 -2.52 4.25
N ALA A 69 7.45 -1.55 3.39
CA ALA A 69 7.57 -1.77 1.96
C ALA A 69 8.61 -2.86 1.65
N ALA A 70 9.80 -2.79 2.25
CA ALA A 70 10.85 -3.80 2.11
C ALA A 70 10.39 -5.19 2.54
N ARG A 71 9.73 -5.31 3.70
CA ARG A 71 9.16 -6.57 4.20
C ARG A 71 8.14 -7.15 3.20
N LYS A 72 7.27 -6.32 2.65
CA LYS A 72 6.25 -6.76 1.68
C LYS A 72 6.87 -7.19 0.36
N LYS A 73 7.89 -6.49 -0.13
CA LYS A 73 8.66 -6.92 -1.31
C LYS A 73 9.28 -8.31 -1.08
N ALA A 74 9.98 -8.50 0.03
CA ALA A 74 10.59 -9.78 0.38
C ALA A 74 9.56 -10.94 0.48
N GLN A 75 8.40 -10.68 1.08
CA GLN A 75 7.30 -11.67 1.15
C GLN A 75 6.79 -12.06 -0.24
N LEU A 76 6.58 -11.08 -1.13
CA LEU A 76 6.10 -11.33 -2.49
C LEU A 76 7.14 -12.08 -3.34
N THR A 77 8.42 -11.70 -3.25
CA THR A 77 9.51 -12.39 -3.96
C THR A 77 9.60 -13.86 -3.53
N ARG A 78 9.52 -14.12 -2.21
CA ARG A 78 9.55 -15.49 -1.68
C ARG A 78 8.39 -16.33 -2.21
N HIS A 79 7.20 -15.76 -2.30
CA HIS A 79 6.03 -16.45 -2.83
C HIS A 79 6.21 -16.83 -4.30
N ILE A 80 6.67 -15.89 -5.13
CA ILE A 80 6.92 -16.15 -6.56
C ILE A 80 8.03 -17.18 -6.79
N ASN A 81 9.05 -17.19 -5.94
CA ASN A 81 10.14 -18.17 -6.04
C ASN A 81 9.69 -19.58 -5.64
N ALA A 82 8.65 -19.70 -4.80
CA ALA A 82 8.07 -20.97 -4.37
C ALA A 82 6.98 -21.50 -5.33
N LEU A 83 6.54 -20.67 -6.30
CA LEU A 83 5.69 -21.05 -7.43
C LEU A 83 6.55 -21.51 -8.61
#